data_AF-A0A937HR35-F1
#
_entry.id   AF-A0A937HR35-F1
#
_cell.length_a   1.000
_cell.length_b   1.000
_cell.length_c   1.000
_cell.angle_alpha   90.00
_cell.angle_beta   90.00
_cell.angle_gamma   90.00
#
_symmetry.space_group_name_H-M   'P 1'
#
loop_
_entity.id
_entity.type
_entity.pdbx_description
1 polymer ?
#
loop_
_entity_poly.entity_id
_entity_poly.type
_entity_poly.pdbx_seq_one_letter_code
_entity_poly.pdbx_strand_id
1 'polypeptide(L)'
;MQTSAVKGRIFSGIQPTGNLHLGNYLGAIRNWVALQHDFESIYCVVDLHAITVHQDPADLRKSTREVAASLIAAGISTEQSILFNQSCVPQHAELAWIFNCVTRLGWLNRMTQFKEKAGKNRENAS
;
A
#
# COMPACT_ATOMS: atom_id res chain seq x y z
N MET A 1 11.94 32.92 -1.63
CA MET A 1 11.80 31.48 -1.34
C MET A 1 11.09 30.87 -2.55
N GLN A 2 11.80 30.15 -3.41
CA GLN A 2 11.23 29.62 -4.66
C GLN A 2 10.25 28.49 -4.34
N THR A 3 8.95 28.74 -4.52
CA THR A 3 7.93 27.69 -4.62
C THR A 3 8.15 26.95 -5.92
N SER A 4 8.91 25.86 -5.89
CA SER A 4 8.91 24.87 -6.96
C SER A 4 7.47 24.38 -7.13
N ALA A 5 6.90 24.54 -8.34
CA ALA A 5 5.58 24.03 -8.63
C ALA A 5 5.63 22.49 -8.57
N VAL A 6 4.96 21.91 -7.59
CA VAL A 6 4.82 20.45 -7.43
C VAL A 6 4.38 19.85 -8.76
N LYS A 7 5.18 18.91 -9.30
CA LYS A 7 4.96 18.35 -10.66
C LYS A 7 3.69 17.48 -10.75
N GLY A 8 3.14 17.06 -9.61
CA GLY A 8 1.94 16.26 -9.48
C GLY A 8 1.88 15.54 -8.12
N ARG A 9 0.93 14.62 -7.97
CA ARG A 9 0.76 13.81 -6.76
C ARG A 9 1.01 12.34 -7.05
N ILE A 10 1.76 11.68 -6.18
CA ILE A 10 1.99 10.23 -6.24
C ILE A 10 1.35 9.54 -5.04
N PHE A 11 0.72 8.39 -5.27
CA PHE A 11 0.21 7.52 -4.22
C PHE A 11 0.84 6.13 -4.39
N SER A 12 1.55 5.66 -3.36
CA SER A 12 2.22 4.36 -3.35
C SER A 12 1.79 3.54 -2.14
N GLY A 13 1.28 2.33 -2.40
CA GLY A 13 0.94 1.35 -1.36
C GLY A 13 2.06 0.34 -1.17
N ILE A 14 2.41 0.03 0.08
CA ILE A 14 3.36 -1.03 0.43
C ILE A 14 2.74 -2.03 1.42
N GLN A 15 2.82 -3.31 1.11
CA GLN A 15 2.26 -4.35 1.97
C GLN A 15 3.19 -4.63 3.16
N PRO A 16 2.66 -4.78 4.38
CA PRO A 16 3.45 -5.14 5.56
C PRO A 16 3.81 -6.63 5.55
N THR A 17 4.82 -7.03 4.77
CA THR A 17 5.24 -8.43 4.59
C THR A 17 6.37 -8.88 5.53
N GLY A 18 6.86 -8.01 6.42
CA GLY A 18 7.92 -8.29 7.41
C GLY A 18 9.33 -8.49 6.85
N ASN A 19 9.46 -8.84 5.56
CA ASN A 19 10.72 -9.11 4.88
C ASN A 19 11.02 -8.06 3.80
N LEU A 20 11.24 -6.81 4.21
CA LEU A 20 11.80 -5.82 3.30
C LEU A 20 13.23 -6.25 2.91
N HIS A 21 13.43 -6.59 1.65
CA HIS A 21 14.72 -7.06 1.16
C HIS A 21 15.32 -6.06 0.15
N LEU A 22 16.58 -6.28 -0.22
CA LEU A 22 17.33 -5.40 -1.12
C LEU A 22 16.59 -5.15 -2.45
N GLY A 23 15.89 -6.17 -2.97
CA GLY A 23 15.01 -6.01 -4.13
C GLY A 23 13.91 -4.94 -3.98
N ASN A 24 13.27 -4.81 -2.82
CA ASN A 24 12.28 -3.74 -2.59
C ASN A 24 12.96 -2.37 -2.58
N TYR A 25 14.13 -2.29 -1.94
CA TYR A 25 14.89 -1.05 -1.86
C TYR A 25 15.33 -0.54 -3.22
N LEU A 26 15.99 -1.39 -4.01
CA LEU A 26 16.48 -1.05 -5.34
C LEU A 26 15.35 -0.88 -6.36
N GLY A 27 14.26 -1.64 -6.22
CA GLY A 27 13.15 -1.63 -7.17
C GLY A 27 12.21 -0.44 -7.02
N ALA A 28 11.96 0.03 -5.79
CA ALA A 28 10.96 1.06 -5.54
C ALA A 28 11.44 2.16 -4.57
N ILE A 29 11.94 1.78 -3.39
CA ILE A 29 12.15 2.73 -2.29
C ILE A 29 13.18 3.80 -2.65
N ARG A 30 14.30 3.42 -3.27
CA ARG A 30 15.32 4.38 -3.71
C ARG A 30 14.73 5.43 -4.68
N ASN A 31 13.82 5.03 -5.55
CA ASN A 31 13.15 5.96 -6.47
C ASN A 31 12.15 6.85 -5.73
N TRP A 32 11.40 6.29 -4.77
CA TRP A 32 10.49 7.06 -3.93
C TRP A 32 11.22 8.17 -3.16
N VAL A 33 12.39 7.88 -2.61
CA VAL A 33 13.24 8.86 -1.91
C VAL A 33 13.62 10.03 -2.81
N ALA A 34 13.87 9.80 -4.10
CA ALA A 34 14.14 10.88 -5.04
C ALA A 34 12.87 11.65 -5.43
N LEU A 35 11.76 10.94 -5.66
CA LEU A 35 10.50 11.53 -6.14
C LEU A 35 9.84 12.46 -5.12
N GLN A 36 10.01 12.23 -3.82
CA GLN A 36 9.42 13.08 -2.78
C GLN A 36 9.86 14.55 -2.83
N HIS A 37 10.98 14.86 -3.47
CA HIS A 37 11.46 16.23 -3.61
C HIS A 37 10.78 16.97 -4.77
N ASP A 38 10.21 16.23 -5.72
CA ASP A 38 9.63 16.75 -6.97
C ASP A 38 8.09 16.67 -6.99
N PHE A 39 7.51 15.75 -6.21
CA PHE A 39 6.08 15.42 -6.19
C PHE A 39 5.52 15.46 -4.77
N GLU A 40 4.22 15.73 -4.67
CA GLU A 40 3.49 15.47 -3.42
C GLU A 40 3.34 13.96 -3.25
N SER A 41 4.09 13.41 -2.31
CA SER A 41 4.20 11.96 -2.13
C SER A 41 3.36 11.45 -0.97
N ILE A 42 2.56 10.43 -1.27
CA ILE A 42 1.71 9.73 -0.30
C ILE A 42 2.09 8.26 -0.29
N TYR A 43 2.58 7.79 0.86
CA TYR A 43 2.96 6.41 1.12
C TYR A 43 2.00 5.78 2.11
N CYS A 44 1.37 4.69 1.71
CA CYS A 44 0.36 3.99 2.49
C CYS A 44 0.84 2.57 2.81
N VAL A 45 0.97 2.24 4.11
CA VAL A 45 1.19 0.85 4.53
C VAL A 45 -0.16 0.14 4.50
N VAL A 46 -0.33 -0.80 3.56
CA VAL A 46 -1.64 -1.37 3.22
C VAL A 46 -2.02 -2.61 4.04
N ASP A 47 -2.24 -2.41 5.34
CA ASP A 47 -2.62 -3.49 6.26
C ASP A 47 -4.00 -4.11 5.98
N LEU A 48 -4.98 -3.35 5.48
CA LEU A 48 -6.27 -3.89 5.04
C LEU A 48 -6.13 -4.82 3.83
N HIS A 49 -5.16 -4.56 2.93
CA HIS A 49 -4.86 -5.48 1.84
C HIS A 49 -4.15 -6.76 2.33
N ALA A 50 -3.35 -6.67 3.40
CA ALA A 50 -2.63 -7.81 3.94
C ALA A 50 -3.56 -8.89 4.51
N ILE A 51 -4.67 -8.49 5.13
CA ILE A 51 -5.65 -9.41 5.74
C ILE A 51 -6.57 -10.13 4.73
N THR A 52 -6.39 -9.90 3.42
CA THR A 52 -7.07 -10.69 2.37
C THR A 52 -6.59 -12.14 2.30
N VAL A 53 -5.50 -12.44 3.01
CA VAL A 53 -5.05 -13.79 3.35
C VAL A 53 -4.85 -13.88 4.86
N HIS A 54 -4.77 -15.09 5.41
CA HIS A 54 -4.55 -15.27 6.84
C HIS A 54 -3.25 -14.61 7.32
N GLN A 55 -3.31 -13.92 8.45
CA GLN A 55 -2.20 -13.24 9.10
C GLN A 55 -2.22 -13.58 10.59
N ASP A 56 -1.04 -13.71 11.21
CA ASP A 56 -0.94 -13.63 12.66
C ASP A 56 -1.10 -12.15 13.10
N PRO A 57 -2.00 -11.82 14.05
CA PRO A 57 -2.24 -10.44 14.45
C PRO A 57 -1.03 -9.72 15.07
N ALA A 58 -0.19 -10.44 15.81
CA ALA A 58 1.00 -9.87 16.44
C ALA A 58 2.08 -9.57 15.37
N ASP A 59 2.29 -10.51 14.45
CA ASP A 59 3.24 -10.35 13.35
C ASP A 59 2.82 -9.25 12.37
N LEU A 60 1.54 -9.13 12.04
CA LEU A 60 1.04 -8.06 11.18
C LEU A 60 1.30 -6.69 11.83
N ARG A 61 0.99 -6.54 13.13
CA ARG A 61 1.21 -5.28 13.86
C ARG A 61 2.69 -4.92 13.94
N LYS A 62 3.57 -5.93 14.10
CA LYS A 62 5.01 -5.75 14.09
C LYS A 62 5.50 -5.32 12.70
N SER A 63 5.12 -6.06 11.67
CA SER A 63 5.50 -5.82 10.27
C SER A 63 5.07 -4.46 9.76
N THR A 64 3.86 -3.98 10.10
CA THR A 64 3.40 -2.63 9.74
C THR A 64 4.33 -1.55 10.29
N ARG A 65 4.78 -1.69 11.54
CA ARG A 65 5.72 -0.74 12.15
C ARG A 65 7.13 -0.85 11.57
N GLU A 66 7.60 -2.07 11.31
CA GLU A 66 8.92 -2.31 10.71
C GLU A 66 9.02 -1.76 9.29
N VAL A 67 7.97 -1.93 8.48
CA VAL A 67 7.93 -1.35 7.12
C VAL A 67 7.94 0.17 7.18
N ALA A 68 7.12 0.78 8.02
CA ALA A 68 7.11 2.23 8.19
C ALA A 68 8.48 2.76 8.66
N ALA A 69 9.09 2.13 9.67
CA ALA A 69 10.42 2.48 10.16
C ALA A 69 11.49 2.31 9.07
N SER A 70 11.40 1.25 8.26
CA SER A 70 12.34 0.99 7.16
C SER A 70 12.25 2.05 6.06
N LEU A 71 11.04 2.53 5.73
CA LEU A 71 10.88 3.62 4.77
C LEU A 71 11.51 4.92 5.26
N ILE A 72 11.29 5.26 6.54
CA ILE A 72 11.91 6.44 7.16
C ILE A 72 13.43 6.30 7.15
N ALA A 73 13.95 5.15 7.59
CA ALA A 73 15.38 4.87 7.61
C ALA A 73 16.01 4.90 6.21
N ALA A 74 15.26 4.52 5.18
CA ALA A 74 15.70 4.58 3.78
C ALA A 74 15.73 6.01 3.20
N GLY A 75 15.16 7.00 3.89
CA GLY A 75 15.21 8.41 3.49
C GLY A 75 13.86 9.03 3.12
N ILE A 76 12.73 8.35 3.35
CA ILE A 76 11.41 9.00 3.23
C ILE A 76 11.23 9.97 4.39
N SER A 77 11.05 11.25 4.08
CA SER A 77 10.83 12.31 5.06
C SER A 77 9.33 12.49 5.33
N THR A 78 8.92 12.36 6.59
CA THR A 78 7.54 12.62 7.03
C THR A 78 7.20 14.12 7.09
N GLU A 79 8.18 14.99 6.90
CA GLU A 79 7.96 16.44 6.76
C GLU A 79 7.64 16.83 5.32
N GLN A 80 8.12 16.06 4.34
CA GLN A 80 7.94 16.32 2.90
C GLN A 80 6.86 15.43 2.27
N SER A 81 6.59 14.27 2.87
CA SER A 81 5.65 13.26 2.37
C SER A 81 4.67 12.84 3.45
N ILE A 82 3.51 12.35 3.02
CA ILE A 82 2.53 11.71 3.90
C ILE A 82 2.88 10.22 3.99
N LEU A 83 3.15 9.72 5.19
CA LEU A 83 3.31 8.29 5.48
C LEU A 83 2.29 7.87 6.52
N PHE A 84 1.43 6.90 6.20
CA PHE A 84 0.37 6.45 7.11
C PHE A 84 0.02 4.97 6.95
N ASN A 85 -0.65 4.42 7.97
CA ASN A 85 -1.21 3.08 7.94
C ASN A 85 -2.66 3.10 7.42
N GLN A 86 -3.00 2.22 6.48
CA GLN A 86 -4.27 2.24 5.76
C GLN A 86 -5.49 2.15 6.69
N SER A 87 -5.48 1.23 7.65
CA SER A 87 -6.59 1.05 8.60
C SER A 87 -6.84 2.25 9.52
N CYS A 88 -5.88 3.18 9.64
CA CYS A 88 -6.05 4.40 10.44
C CYS A 88 -6.87 5.48 9.73
N VAL A 89 -7.22 5.28 8.46
CA VAL A 89 -7.97 6.23 7.63
C VAL A 89 -9.25 5.55 7.14
N PRO A 90 -10.39 5.68 7.87
CA PRO A 90 -11.62 4.93 7.60
C PRO A 90 -12.20 5.17 6.21
N GLN A 91 -11.88 6.32 5.61
CA GLN A 91 -12.31 6.71 4.26
C GLN A 91 -11.88 5.70 3.19
N HIS A 92 -10.81 4.93 3.39
CA HIS A 92 -10.44 3.84 2.48
C HIS A 92 -11.53 2.77 2.40
N ALA A 93 -12.08 2.34 3.55
CA ALA A 93 -13.11 1.31 3.61
C ALA A 93 -14.47 1.85 3.14
N GLU A 94 -14.81 3.08 3.54
CA GLU A 94 -16.04 3.76 3.12
C GLU A 94 -16.10 3.95 1.59
N LEU A 95 -15.01 4.43 0.99
CA LEU A 95 -14.94 4.61 -0.46
C LEU A 95 -14.95 3.28 -1.20
N ALA A 96 -14.27 2.25 -0.67
CA ALA A 96 -14.31 0.91 -1.25
C ALA A 96 -15.74 0.34 -1.29
N TRP A 97 -16.55 0.59 -0.24
CA TRP A 97 -17.96 0.20 -0.24
C TRP A 97 -18.75 0.87 -1.37
N ILE A 98 -18.58 2.18 -1.56
CA ILE A 98 -19.22 2.91 -2.66
C ILE A 98 -18.78 2.35 -4.02
N PHE A 99 -17.48 2.06 -4.18
CA PHE A 99 -16.95 1.49 -5.43
C PHE A 99 -17.47 0.09 -5.71
N ASN A 100 -17.75 -0.72 -4.69
CA ASN A 100 -18.38 -2.03 -4.89
C ASN A 100 -19.77 -1.92 -5.55
N CYS A 101 -20.53 -0.85 -5.27
CA CYS A 101 -21.85 -0.63 -5.86
C CYS A 101 -21.83 -0.29 -7.36
N VAL A 102 -20.69 0.19 -7.89
CA VAL A 102 -20.54 0.56 -9.31
C VAL A 102 -19.62 -0.38 -10.08
N THR A 103 -18.86 -1.22 -9.38
CA THR A 103 -17.93 -2.18 -9.99
C THR A 103 -18.66 -3.46 -10.36
N ARG A 104 -18.58 -3.86 -11.64
CA ARG A 104 -19.22 -5.07 -12.14
C ARG A 104 -18.47 -6.32 -11.67
N LEU A 105 -19.18 -7.32 -11.13
CA LEU A 105 -18.60 -8.62 -10.72
C LEU A 105 -17.77 -9.27 -11.83
N GLY A 106 -18.22 -9.19 -13.09
CA GLY A 106 -17.48 -9.74 -14.22
C GLY A 106 -16.09 -9.13 -14.43
N TRP A 107 -15.83 -7.91 -13.94
CA TRP A 107 -14.50 -7.29 -14.00
C TRP A 107 -13.57 -7.92 -12.97
N LEU A 108 -14.05 -8.12 -11.75
CA LEU A 108 -13.31 -8.78 -10.67
C LEU A 108 -12.94 -10.22 -11.05
N ASN A 109 -13.90 -10.98 -11.59
CA ASN A 109 -13.70 -12.36 -12.01
C ASN A 109 -12.69 -12.53 -13.15
N ARG A 110 -12.37 -11.45 -13.89
CA ARG A 110 -11.37 -11.48 -14.96
C ARG A 110 -9.95 -11.16 -14.49
N MET A 111 -9.78 -10.65 -13.27
CA MET A 111 -8.47 -10.31 -12.74
C MET A 111 -7.62 -11.57 -12.55
N THR A 112 -6.44 -11.60 -13.18
CA THR A 112 -5.51 -12.74 -13.11
C THR A 112 -5.13 -13.05 -11.66
N GLN A 113 -4.84 -12.01 -10.86
CA GLN A 113 -4.49 -12.16 -9.45
C GLN A 113 -5.63 -12.75 -8.63
N PHE A 114 -6.88 -12.40 -8.95
CA PHE A 114 -8.04 -12.99 -8.31
C PHE A 114 -8.15 -14.48 -8.66
N LYS A 115 -8.01 -14.84 -9.93
CA LYS A 115 -8.05 -16.25 -10.37
C LYS A 115 -6.93 -17.10 -9.76
N GLU A 116 -5.71 -16.58 -9.72
CA GLU A 116 -4.56 -17.28 -9.14
C GLU A 116 -4.73 -17.51 -7.64
N LYS A 117 -5.22 -16.51 -6.90
CA LYS A 117 -5.48 -16.64 -5.46
C LYS A 117 -6.72 -17.48 -5.16
N ALA A 118 -7.79 -17.35 -5.95
CA ALA A 118 -9.03 -18.11 -5.79
C ALA A 118 -8.88 -19.58 -6.23
N GLY A 119 -7.98 -19.90 -7.16
CA GLY A 119 -7.75 -21.25 -7.67
C GLY A 119 -7.34 -22.28 -6.60
N LYS A 120 -6.83 -21.82 -5.44
CA LYS A 120 -6.58 -22.68 -4.26
C LYS A 120 -7.78 -22.79 -3.29
N ASN A 121 -8.76 -21.88 -3.35
CA ASN A 121 -9.88 -21.75 -2.40
C ASN A 121 -11.23 -21.61 -3.13
N ARG A 122 -11.38 -22.28 -4.28
CA ARG A 122 -12.45 -22.00 -5.24
C ARG A 122 -13.85 -22.38 -4.74
N GLU A 123 -13.94 -23.19 -3.68
CA GLU A 123 -15.21 -23.59 -3.06
C GLU A 123 -15.70 -22.64 -1.96
N ASN A 124 -14.88 -21.70 -1.46
CA ASN A 124 -15.25 -20.82 -0.33
C ASN A 124 -15.48 -19.35 -0.70
N ALA A 125 -15.43 -18.99 -1.98
CA ALA A 125 -15.83 -17.66 -2.43
C ALA A 125 -17.33 -17.68 -2.78
N SER A 126 -18.17 -17.74 -1.74
CA SER A 126 -19.62 -17.46 -1.85
C SER A 126 -19.87 -15.96 -1.88
#